data_AF-W5TRB8-F1
#
_entry.id   AF-W5TRB8-F1
#
_cell.length_a   1.000
_cell.length_b   1.000
_cell.length_c   1.000
_cell.angle_alpha   90.00
_cell.angle_beta   90.00
_cell.angle_gamma   90.00
#
_symmetry.space_group_name_H-M   'P 1'
#
loop_
_entity.id
_entity.type
_entity.pdbx_description
1 polymer ?
#
loop_
_entity_poly.entity_id
_entity_poly.type
_entity_poly.pdbx_seq_one_letter_code
_entity_poly.pdbx_strand_id
1 'polypeptide(L)'
;MTNADGTWHIVVATPIGRQEVTLDLATNGSSAVSGTATTNAETVPVKNGTFDGDTLKLSVDLRSPFPMTVKYTLTPHEDTISGTAKAGPFPASKVTGNRG
;
A
#
# COMPACT_ATOMS: atom_id res chain seq x y z
N MET A 1 18.67 8.19 2.06
CA MET A 1 18.22 7.45 0.87
C MET A 1 16.76 7.13 1.09
N THR A 2 15.86 7.72 0.32
CA THR A 2 14.43 7.38 0.37
C THR A 2 14.26 5.99 -0.21
N ASN A 3 13.72 5.06 0.56
CA ASN A 3 13.58 3.67 0.14
C ASN A 3 12.23 3.13 0.68
N ALA A 4 11.59 2.27 -0.11
CA ALA A 4 10.26 1.74 0.16
C ALA A 4 10.25 0.52 1.10
N ASP A 5 11.42 -0.06 1.40
CA ASP A 5 11.59 -1.29 2.17
C ASP A 5 11.19 -1.09 3.61
N GLY A 6 10.79 -2.18 4.27
CA GLY A 6 10.37 -2.24 5.65
C GLY A 6 8.86 -2.26 5.81
N THR A 7 8.45 -2.17 7.07
CA THR A 7 7.06 -2.26 7.47
C THR A 7 6.44 -0.86 7.59
N TRP A 8 5.29 -0.69 6.97
CA TRP A 8 4.53 0.55 6.95
C TRP A 8 3.14 0.31 7.50
N HIS A 9 2.77 1.05 8.54
CA HIS A 9 1.40 1.10 9.05
C HIS A 9 0.69 2.27 8.39
N ILE A 10 -0.24 1.95 7.49
CA ILE A 10 -1.01 2.95 6.73
C ILE A 10 -2.49 2.92 7.13
N VAL A 11 -3.11 4.09 7.01
CA VAL A 11 -4.53 4.31 7.20
C VAL A 11 -5.11 4.81 5.88
N VAL A 12 -6.11 4.09 5.37
CA VAL A 12 -6.86 4.44 4.17
C VAL A 12 -8.19 5.06 4.59
N ALA A 13 -8.40 6.32 4.23
CA ALA A 13 -9.65 7.05 4.49
C ALA A 13 -10.68 6.73 3.39
N THR A 14 -11.44 5.66 3.58
CA THR A 14 -12.51 5.25 2.65
C THR A 14 -13.83 5.96 2.96
N PRO A 15 -14.79 6.03 2.02
CA PRO A 15 -16.11 6.64 2.28
C PRO A 15 -16.90 6.01 3.43
N ILE A 16 -16.63 4.73 3.74
CA ILE A 16 -17.33 3.97 4.78
C ILE A 16 -16.58 3.91 6.11
N GLY A 17 -15.37 4.46 6.19
CA GLY A 17 -14.55 4.43 7.40
C GLY A 17 -13.05 4.44 7.14
N ARG A 18 -12.28 4.44 8.22
CA ARG A 18 -10.82 4.28 8.18
C ARG A 18 -10.47 2.80 8.19
N GLN A 19 -9.61 2.40 7.26
CA GLN A 19 -9.07 1.05 7.19
C GLN A 19 -7.57 1.09 7.48
N GLU A 20 -7.13 0.32 8.47
CA GLU A 20 -5.72 0.11 8.78
C GLU A 20 -5.16 -1.02 7.91
N VAL A 21 -3.98 -0.80 7.35
CA VAL A 21 -3.26 -1.77 6.54
C VAL A 21 -1.79 -1.73 6.93
N THR A 22 -1.21 -2.89 7.19
CA THR A 22 0.23 -3.04 7.38
C THR A 22 0.84 -3.56 6.08
N LEU A 23 1.78 -2.82 5.50
CA LEU A 23 2.54 -3.21 4.31
C LEU A 23 3.95 -3.62 4.74
N ASP A 24 4.32 -4.87 4.52
CA ASP A 24 5.70 -5.35 4.64
C ASP A 24 6.30 -5.39 3.25
N LEU A 25 7.28 -4.54 2.96
CA LEU A 25 7.81 -4.30 1.62
C LEU A 25 9.31 -4.56 1.56
N ALA A 26 9.75 -5.11 0.43
CA ALA A 26 11.16 -5.28 0.10
C ALA A 26 11.38 -5.02 -1.40
N THR A 27 12.35 -4.18 -1.71
CA THR A 27 12.81 -3.87 -3.05
C THR A 27 13.73 -4.99 -3.53
N ASN A 28 13.41 -5.56 -4.68
CA ASN A 28 14.20 -6.56 -5.37
C ASN A 28 14.89 -5.91 -6.58
N GLY A 29 16.21 -5.79 -6.51
CA GLY A 29 16.99 -5.16 -7.57
C GLY A 29 16.78 -3.64 -7.63
N SER A 30 16.62 -3.09 -8.83
CA SER A 30 16.67 -1.63 -9.03
C SER A 30 15.37 -0.89 -8.76
N SER A 31 14.22 -1.55 -8.92
CA SER A 31 12.92 -0.87 -8.86
C SER A 31 11.72 -1.77 -8.54
N ALA A 32 11.85 -3.09 -8.60
CA ALA A 32 10.73 -3.98 -8.32
C ALA A 32 10.52 -4.08 -6.80
N VAL A 33 9.27 -4.08 -6.34
CA VAL A 33 8.92 -4.21 -4.93
C VAL A 33 8.03 -5.44 -4.74
N SER A 34 8.38 -6.27 -3.78
CA SER A 34 7.56 -7.40 -3.31
C SER A 34 7.19 -7.21 -1.86
N GLY A 35 6.23 -7.99 -1.37
CA GLY A 35 5.81 -7.86 0.02
C GLY A 35 4.47 -8.48 0.30
N THR A 36 3.92 -8.12 1.46
CA THR A 36 2.56 -8.48 1.87
C THR A 36 1.80 -7.25 2.36
N ALA A 37 0.49 -7.27 2.17
CA ALA A 37 -0.42 -6.32 2.77
C ALA A 37 -1.37 -7.07 3.71
N THR A 38 -1.37 -6.66 4.97
CA THR A 38 -2.23 -7.20 6.01
C THR A 38 -3.31 -6.18 6.34
N THR A 39 -4.56 -6.56 6.14
CA THR A 39 -5.74 -5.82 6.62
C THR A 39 -6.32 -6.51 7.85
N ASN A 40 -7.38 -5.96 8.44
CA ASN A 40 -8.13 -6.64 9.50
C ASN A 40 -8.84 -7.93 9.03
N ALA A 41 -9.04 -8.10 7.72
CA ALA A 41 -9.77 -9.23 7.15
C ALA A 41 -8.86 -10.34 6.62
N GLU A 42 -7.75 -9.99 5.97
CA GLU A 42 -6.83 -10.93 5.35
C GLU A 42 -5.43 -10.34 5.13
N THR A 43 -4.45 -11.24 4.99
CA THR A 43 -3.12 -10.94 4.47
C THR A 43 -3.00 -11.45 3.04
N VAL A 44 -2.56 -10.57 2.13
CA VAL A 44 -2.44 -10.85 0.70
C VAL A 44 -1.07 -10.42 0.17
N PRO A 45 -0.54 -11.11 -0.85
CA PRO A 45 0.74 -10.72 -1.45
C PRO A 45 0.59 -9.41 -2.23
N VAL A 46 1.63 -8.59 -2.18
CA VAL A 46 1.78 -7.41 -3.04
C VAL A 46 2.06 -7.85 -4.47
N LYS A 47 1.38 -7.22 -5.42
CA LYS A 47 1.52 -7.42 -6.86
C LYS A 47 1.89 -6.11 -7.55
N ASN A 48 2.60 -6.21 -8.66
CA ASN A 48 3.00 -5.06 -9.49
C ASN A 48 3.67 -3.93 -8.68
N GLY A 49 4.45 -4.30 -7.66
CA GLY A 49 5.18 -3.35 -6.85
C GLY A 49 6.33 -2.74 -7.64
N THR A 50 6.39 -1.41 -7.71
CA THR A 50 7.47 -0.66 -8.33
C THR A 50 7.78 0.58 -7.52
N PHE A 51 9.06 0.88 -7.32
CA PHE A 51 9.54 2.11 -6.70
C PHE A 51 10.53 2.81 -7.64
N ASP A 52 10.30 4.08 -7.93
CA ASP A 52 11.13 4.88 -8.84
C ASP A 52 12.08 5.86 -8.10
N GLY A 53 12.19 5.73 -6.78
CA GLY A 53 13.00 6.61 -5.92
C GLY A 53 12.18 7.66 -5.18
N ASP A 54 10.94 7.92 -5.61
CA ASP A 54 10.02 8.87 -4.97
C ASP A 54 8.63 8.25 -4.81
N THR A 55 8.11 7.62 -5.85
CA THR A 55 6.77 7.04 -5.89
C THR A 55 6.83 5.51 -5.83
N LEU A 56 6.14 4.96 -4.84
CA LEU A 56 5.83 3.55 -4.70
C LEU A 56 4.44 3.26 -5.28
N LYS A 57 4.37 2.41 -6.30
CA LYS A 57 3.12 1.90 -6.85
C LYS A 57 3.02 0.42 -6.56
N LEU A 58 1.86 -0.03 -6.08
CA LEU A 58 1.61 -1.44 -5.83
C LEU A 58 0.12 -1.77 -5.94
N SER A 59 -0.19 -3.05 -6.04
CA SER A 59 -1.56 -3.54 -6.09
C SER A 59 -1.74 -4.78 -5.23
N VAL A 60 -2.93 -4.96 -4.67
CA VAL A 60 -3.30 -6.13 -3.88
C VAL A 60 -4.70 -6.58 -4.28
N ASP A 61 -4.96 -7.88 -4.22
CA ASP A 61 -6.28 -8.42 -4.49
C ASP A 61 -6.90 -8.87 -3.17
N LEU A 62 -7.91 -8.11 -2.73
CA LEU A 62 -8.73 -8.48 -1.59
C LEU A 62 -9.83 -9.43 -2.07
N ARG A 63 -10.19 -10.42 -1.25
CA ARG A 63 -11.18 -11.46 -1.50
C ARG A 63 -12.41 -11.35 -0.60
N SER A 64 -12.31 -10.75 0.58
CA SER A 64 -13.40 -10.68 1.56
C SER A 64 -13.67 -9.26 2.05
N PRO A 65 -14.94 -8.83 2.22
CA PRO A 65 -16.19 -9.54 1.93
C PRO A 65 -16.58 -9.52 0.44
N PHE A 66 -15.96 -8.66 -0.37
CA PHE A 66 -16.15 -8.57 -1.82
C PHE A 66 -14.79 -8.60 -2.53
N PRO A 67 -14.60 -9.47 -3.54
CA PRO A 67 -13.36 -9.51 -4.29
C PRO A 67 -13.11 -8.20 -5.05
N MET A 68 -11.95 -7.59 -4.85
CA MET A 68 -11.53 -6.39 -5.59
C MET A 68 -10.02 -6.20 -5.57
N THR A 69 -9.50 -5.63 -6.65
CA THR A 69 -8.12 -5.14 -6.70
C THR A 69 -8.04 -3.72 -6.16
N VAL A 70 -7.15 -3.50 -5.20
CA VAL A 70 -6.81 -2.18 -4.67
C VAL A 70 -5.45 -1.77 -5.21
N LYS A 71 -5.38 -0.61 -5.88
CA LYS A 71 -4.15 -0.01 -6.39
C LYS A 71 -3.71 1.12 -5.48
N TYR A 72 -2.47 1.08 -5.03
CA TYR A 72 -1.85 2.10 -4.19
C TYR A 72 -0.83 2.91 -4.99
N THR A 73 -0.79 4.21 -4.75
CA THR A 73 0.27 5.12 -5.21
C THR A 73 0.67 5.95 -4.01
N LEU A 74 1.86 5.67 -3.50
CA LEU A 74 2.37 6.16 -2.22
C LEU A 74 3.71 6.86 -2.44
N THR A 75 4.02 7.81 -1.58
CA THR A 75 5.28 8.57 -1.56
C THR A 75 5.85 8.43 -0.15
N PRO A 76 6.83 7.52 0.05
CA PRO A 76 7.58 7.44 1.28
C PRO A 76 8.47 8.68 1.47
N HIS A 77 8.49 9.23 2.67
CA HIS A 77 9.37 10.32 3.06
C HIS A 77 9.88 10.07 4.48
N GLU A 78 11.16 9.66 4.58
CA GLU A 78 11.80 9.25 5.82
C GLU A 78 10.99 8.15 6.56
N ASP A 79 10.29 8.51 7.63
CA ASP A 79 9.45 7.62 8.45
C ASP A 79 7.94 7.81 8.22
N THR A 80 7.57 8.63 7.23
CA THR A 80 6.17 8.87 6.86
C THR A 80 5.88 8.36 5.47
N ILE A 81 4.63 8.01 5.20
CA ILE A 81 4.18 7.65 3.86
C ILE A 81 2.79 8.25 3.62
N SER A 82 2.60 8.82 2.43
CA SER A 82 1.31 9.41 2.06
C SER A 82 0.98 9.09 0.61
N GLY A 83 -0.29 9.16 0.24
CA GLY A 83 -0.69 8.93 -1.14
C GLY A 83 -2.16 8.60 -1.29
N THR A 84 -2.47 7.71 -2.23
CA THR A 84 -3.83 7.32 -2.56
C THR A 84 -3.98 5.81 -2.75
N ALA A 85 -5.17 5.30 -2.43
CA ALA A 85 -5.61 3.94 -2.68
C ALA A 85 -6.90 3.96 -3.51
N LYS A 86 -6.93 3.22 -4.61
CA LYS A 86 -8.11 3.08 -5.47
C LYS A 86 -8.58 1.63 -5.45
N ALA A 87 -9.73 1.39 -4.83
CA ALA A 87 -10.37 0.09 -4.72
C ALA A 87 -11.39 -0.09 -5.86
N GLY A 88 -11.07 -0.89 -6.88
CA GLY A 88 -12.00 -1.19 -7.98
C GLY A 88 -12.73 0.04 -8.56
N PRO A 89 -14.09 0.07 -8.57
CA PRO A 89 -14.88 1.16 -9.11
C PRO A 89 -15.00 2.38 -8.17
N PHE A 90 -14.50 2.29 -6.93
CA PHE A 90 -14.62 3.37 -5.96
C PHE A 90 -13.66 4.53 -6.24
N PRO A 91 -14.01 5.76 -5.82
CA PRO A 91 -13.09 6.89 -5.85
C PRO A 91 -11.79 6.62 -5.09
N ALA A 92 -10.73 7.31 -5.48
CA ALA A 92 -9.46 7.23 -4.78
C ALA A 92 -9.61 7.75 -3.34
N SER A 93 -9.14 6.96 -2.38
CA SER A 93 -9.12 7.24 -0.95
C SER A 93 -7.75 7.74 -0.54
N LYS A 94 -7.69 8.72 0.36
CA LYS A 94 -6.42 9.25 0.88
C LYS A 94 -5.74 8.19 1.76
N VAL A 95 -4.42 8.06 1.60
CA VAL A 95 -3.57 7.20 2.43
C VAL A 95 -2.59 8.06 3.20
N THR A 96 -2.44 7.75 4.49
CA THR A 96 -1.43 8.33 5.38
C THR A 96 -0.90 7.24 6.29
N GLY A 97 0.38 7.25 6.62
CA GLY A 97 0.95 6.25 7.49
C GLY A 97 2.38 6.57 7.92
N ASN A 98 2.92 5.64 8.69
CA ASN A 98 4.25 5.74 9.26
C ASN A 98 4.98 4.41 9.16
N ARG A 99 6.30 4.47 9.16
CA ARG A 99 7.18 3.32 9.29
C ARG A 99 7.11 2.78 10.73
N GLY A 100 7.08 1.46 10.90
CA GLY A 100 7.04 0.80 12.22
C GLY A 100 7.47 -0.65 12.18
#